data_AF-A0A956D698-F1
#
_entry.id   AF-A0A956D698-F1
#
_cell.length_a   1.000
_cell.length_b   1.000
_cell.length_c   1.000
_cell.angle_alpha   90.00
_cell.angle_beta   90.00
_cell.angle_gamma   90.00
#
_symmetry.space_group_name_H-M   'P 1'
#
loop_
_entity.id
_entity.type
_entity.pdbx_description
1 polymer ?
#
loop_
_entity_poly.entity_id
_entity_poly.type
_entity_poly.pdbx_seq_one_letter_code
_entity_poly.pdbx_strand_id
1 'polypeptide(L)'
;MTKRRFASIGLVSMLWSCGGGAAEPTPEPESTTGHEEATVESTESTEGPAVAWADMNHEQKGAYMRDVVTPQMRAMFQAFDAEHYADFGCATCHGENAREVGFHMPNDLAPLNPANIPAMFQSEHPGAVFMTQQVWPKMVELLGAEPYNPETHEGFGCLGCHAMAD
;
A
#
# COMPACT_ATOMS: atom_id res chain seq x y z
N MET A 1 -41.11 31.82 10.90
CA MET A 1 -41.01 32.20 9.47
C MET A 1 -40.48 33.62 9.38
N THR A 2 -39.16 33.79 9.23
CA THR A 2 -38.61 35.14 8.99
C THR A 2 -37.46 35.03 8.00
N LYS A 3 -37.80 35.29 6.74
CA LYS A 3 -36.87 35.60 5.64
C LYS A 3 -36.11 36.88 5.97
N ARG A 4 -34.90 37.00 5.41
CA ARG A 4 -34.24 38.19 4.78
C ARG A 4 -32.73 38.11 5.05
N ARG A 5 -31.82 38.49 4.15
CA ARG A 5 -31.80 38.97 2.76
C ARG A 5 -30.32 38.90 2.37
N PHE A 6 -29.98 38.30 1.23
CA PHE A 6 -28.67 38.47 0.62
C PHE A 6 -28.64 39.83 -0.08
N ALA A 7 -27.56 40.59 0.16
CA ALA A 7 -27.24 41.83 -0.54
C ALA A 7 -25.91 41.63 -1.27
N SER A 8 -25.94 42.03 -2.53
CA SER A 8 -24.92 41.88 -3.56
C SER A 8 -23.82 42.96 -3.50
N ILE A 9 -22.85 42.81 -4.41
CA ILE A 9 -22.03 43.84 -5.08
C ILE A 9 -20.62 44.05 -4.51
N GLY A 10 -19.62 43.95 -5.39
CA GLY A 10 -18.29 44.49 -5.15
C GLY A 10 -17.19 43.99 -6.11
N LEU A 11 -17.34 44.27 -7.41
CA LEU A 11 -16.30 44.08 -8.43
C LEU A 11 -15.36 45.28 -8.44
N VAL A 12 -14.06 45.09 -8.17
CA VAL A 12 -12.99 46.05 -8.50
C VAL A 12 -11.72 45.29 -8.87
N SER A 13 -11.36 45.35 -10.15
CA SER A 13 -10.03 45.00 -10.67
C SER A 13 -9.19 46.26 -10.75
N MET A 14 -7.92 46.19 -10.32
CA MET A 14 -6.91 47.20 -10.66
C MET A 14 -5.58 46.52 -10.99
N LEU A 15 -5.09 46.77 -12.22
CA LEU A 15 -3.77 46.42 -12.74
C LEU A 15 -2.97 47.72 -12.93
N TRP A 16 -1.76 47.79 -12.35
CA TRP A 16 -0.68 48.77 -12.60
C TRP A 16 0.53 48.30 -11.75
N SER A 17 1.82 48.38 -12.09
CA SER A 17 2.60 48.92 -13.20
C SER A 17 4.06 48.43 -13.02
N CYS A 18 4.86 48.64 -14.06
CA CYS A 18 6.28 48.37 -14.33
C CYS A 18 7.31 48.89 -13.28
N GLY A 19 8.50 48.28 -13.22
CA GLY A 19 9.70 48.91 -12.63
C GLY A 19 10.92 47.97 -12.49
N GLY A 20 11.92 48.11 -13.39
CA GLY A 20 13.20 47.39 -13.36
C GLY A 20 14.35 48.19 -12.71
N GLY A 21 15.44 47.48 -12.36
CA GLY A 21 16.72 48.01 -11.89
C GLY A 21 17.84 46.96 -12.03
N ALA A 22 19.04 47.39 -12.43
CA ALA A 22 20.12 46.61 -13.05
C ALA A 22 21.35 46.33 -12.15
N ALA A 23 22.15 45.28 -12.49
CA ALA A 23 23.62 45.28 -12.72
C ALA A 23 24.37 43.95 -12.34
N GLU A 24 24.91 43.24 -13.36
CA GLU A 24 26.27 42.62 -13.60
C GLU A 24 27.03 41.79 -12.50
N PRO A 25 28.06 40.92 -12.79
CA PRO A 25 28.51 40.17 -13.99
C PRO A 25 28.76 38.62 -13.77
N THR A 26 29.20 37.96 -14.85
CA THR A 26 29.53 36.53 -15.16
C THR A 26 30.45 35.77 -14.16
N PRO A 27 30.40 34.42 -14.12
CA PRO A 27 31.32 33.62 -14.94
C PRO A 27 30.64 32.50 -15.76
N GLU A 28 31.26 32.19 -16.90
CA GLU A 28 30.93 31.08 -17.80
C GLU A 28 31.00 29.73 -17.05
N PRO A 29 30.30 28.71 -17.56
CA PRO A 29 31.06 27.50 -17.80
C PRO A 29 31.01 27.09 -19.27
N GLU A 30 32.22 26.73 -19.67
CA GLU A 30 32.65 26.23 -20.95
C GLU A 30 31.84 25.00 -21.38
N SER A 31 31.65 24.90 -22.69
CA SER A 31 31.20 23.70 -23.36
C SER A 31 32.13 22.53 -23.04
N THR A 32 31.57 21.45 -22.51
CA THR A 32 31.99 20.11 -22.94
C THR A 32 30.79 19.43 -23.59
N THR A 33 30.87 19.24 -24.90
CA THR A 33 29.91 18.49 -25.70
C THR A 33 30.38 17.05 -25.78
N GLY A 34 29.48 16.14 -25.46
CA GLY A 34 29.37 14.82 -26.10
C GLY A 34 30.10 13.70 -25.38
N HIS A 35 29.35 12.75 -24.84
CA HIS A 35 28.93 11.49 -25.49
C HIS A 35 28.20 10.69 -24.38
N GLU A 36 26.96 10.25 -24.59
CA GLU A 36 26.69 8.83 -24.89
C GLU A 36 27.10 7.97 -23.68
N GLU A 37 26.19 7.52 -22.83
CA GLU A 37 25.01 6.75 -23.11
C GLU A 37 24.16 6.92 -21.85
N ALA A 38 22.95 7.46 -21.98
CA ALA A 38 21.97 7.32 -20.91
C ALA A 38 21.55 5.85 -20.96
N THR A 39 22.36 5.01 -20.31
CA THR A 39 21.97 3.66 -19.91
C THR A 39 20.77 3.87 -19.01
N VAL A 40 19.59 3.83 -19.64
CA VAL A 40 18.34 3.51 -18.98
C VAL A 40 18.49 2.07 -18.53
N GLU A 41 19.27 1.87 -17.48
CA GLU A 41 19.16 0.71 -16.64
C GLU A 41 17.83 0.90 -15.90
N SER A 42 16.76 0.52 -16.60
CA SER A 42 15.57 -0.03 -15.95
C SER A 42 16.01 -1.27 -15.23
N THR A 43 16.67 -1.09 -14.09
CA THR A 43 16.63 -2.05 -13.01
C THR A 43 15.18 -2.08 -12.54
N GLU A 44 14.42 -3.04 -13.05
CA GLU A 44 13.45 -3.72 -12.21
C GLU A 44 14.23 -4.19 -10.96
N SER A 45 14.37 -3.31 -9.95
CA SER A 45 14.81 -3.72 -8.63
C SER A 45 13.69 -4.58 -8.06
N THR A 46 13.78 -5.87 -8.35
CA THR A 46 13.30 -6.93 -7.47
C THR A 46 14.32 -7.08 -6.33
N GLU A 47 14.70 -5.97 -5.71
CA GLU A 47 15.41 -5.99 -4.44
C GLU A 47 14.32 -5.81 -3.38
N GLY A 48 14.26 -6.78 -2.46
CA GLY A 48 13.40 -6.68 -1.28
C GLY A 48 13.69 -5.40 -0.48
N PRO A 49 12.88 -5.09 0.53
CA PRO A 49 13.07 -3.86 1.28
C PRO A 49 14.49 -3.77 1.87
N ALA A 50 15.08 -2.57 1.82
CA ALA A 50 16.42 -2.31 2.36
C ALA A 50 16.57 -2.63 3.86
N VAL A 51 15.44 -2.70 4.58
CA VAL A 51 15.34 -3.12 5.98
C VAL A 51 14.38 -4.30 6.04
N ALA A 52 14.75 -5.39 6.72
CA ALA A 52 13.84 -6.51 6.89
C ALA A 52 12.57 -6.04 7.62
N TRP A 53 11.40 -6.55 7.21
CA TRP A 53 10.11 -6.14 7.79
C TRP A 53 10.08 -6.21 9.33
N ALA A 54 10.72 -7.24 9.91
CA ALA A 54 10.81 -7.42 11.36
C ALA A 54 11.51 -6.24 12.06
N ASP A 55 12.48 -5.61 11.39
CA ASP A 55 13.31 -4.53 11.90
C ASP A 55 12.75 -3.14 11.57
N MET A 56 11.69 -3.06 10.75
CA MET A 56 11.05 -1.79 10.41
C MET A 56 10.28 -1.19 11.60
N ASN A 57 10.43 0.12 11.79
CA ASN A 57 9.55 0.89 12.66
C ASN A 57 8.14 1.07 12.05
N HIS A 58 7.21 1.67 12.80
CA HIS A 58 5.82 1.81 12.36
C HIS A 58 5.66 2.61 11.06
N GLU A 59 6.41 3.71 10.90
CA GLU A 59 6.35 4.56 9.71
C GLU A 59 6.90 3.82 8.48
N GLN A 60 8.01 3.10 8.65
CA GLN A 60 8.60 2.25 7.61
C GLN A 60 7.65 1.13 7.20
N LYS A 61 6.99 0.46 8.15
CA LYS A 61 5.98 -0.57 7.86
C LYS A 61 4.80 0.01 7.10
N GLY A 62 4.31 1.19 7.50
CA GLY A 62 3.24 1.88 6.81
C GLY A 62 3.61 2.28 5.38
N ALA A 63 4.83 2.76 5.16
CA ALA A 63 5.34 3.07 3.83
C ALA A 63 5.49 1.80 2.97
N TYR A 64 6.09 0.74 3.50
CA TYR A 64 6.24 -0.53 2.81
C TYR A 64 4.89 -1.16 2.43
N MET A 65 3.92 -1.14 3.35
CA MET A 65 2.57 -1.61 3.09
C MET A 65 1.89 -0.83 1.96
N ARG A 66 2.04 0.49 1.94
CA ARG A 66 1.45 1.35 0.90
C ARG A 66 2.13 1.18 -0.46
N ASP A 67 3.46 1.16 -0.48
CA ASP A 67 4.24 1.29 -1.71
C ASP A 67 4.55 -0.07 -2.35
N VAL A 68 4.58 -1.15 -1.57
CA VAL A 68 4.98 -2.49 -2.04
C VAL A 68 3.85 -3.50 -1.88
N VAL A 69 3.32 -3.70 -0.66
CA VAL A 69 2.37 -4.79 -0.38
C VAL A 69 1.01 -4.53 -1.00
N THR A 70 0.41 -3.37 -0.75
CA THR A 70 -0.95 -3.04 -1.19
C THR A 70 -1.09 -3.06 -2.71
N PRO A 71 -0.16 -2.52 -3.53
CA PRO A 71 -0.27 -2.60 -4.98
C PRO A 71 -0.21 -4.03 -5.52
N GLN A 72 0.66 -4.87 -4.96
CA GLN A 72 0.77 -6.28 -5.36
C GLN A 72 -0.46 -7.09 -4.96
N MET A 73 -0.96 -6.89 -3.73
CA MET A 73 -2.19 -7.53 -3.27
C MET A 73 -3.39 -7.06 -4.09
N ARG A 74 -3.53 -5.75 -4.33
CA ARG A 74 -4.58 -5.20 -5.20
C ARG A 74 -4.62 -5.91 -6.55
N ALA A 75 -3.46 -6.03 -7.21
CA ALA A 75 -3.38 -6.68 -8.52
C ALA A 75 -3.84 -8.14 -8.46
N MET A 76 -3.40 -8.92 -7.45
CA MET A 76 -3.81 -10.32 -7.32
C MET A 76 -5.30 -10.48 -7.00
N PHE A 77 -5.83 -9.65 -6.09
CA PHE A 77 -7.24 -9.71 -5.70
C PHE A 77 -8.16 -9.27 -6.84
N GLN A 78 -7.81 -8.22 -7.57
CA GLN A 78 -8.57 -7.78 -8.74
C GLN A 78 -8.46 -8.77 -9.92
N ALA A 79 -7.34 -9.48 -10.04
CA ALA A 79 -7.22 -10.58 -11.02
C ALA A 79 -8.10 -11.78 -10.64
N PHE A 80 -8.32 -12.02 -9.35
CA PHE A 80 -9.22 -13.08 -8.87
C PHE A 80 -10.70 -12.69 -9.04
N ASP A 81 -11.09 -11.49 -8.62
CA ASP A 81 -12.44 -10.94 -8.78
C ASP A 81 -12.41 -9.40 -8.84
N ALA A 82 -12.41 -8.87 -10.06
CA ALA A 82 -12.30 -7.43 -10.29
C ALA A 82 -13.50 -6.63 -9.78
N GLU A 83 -14.70 -7.22 -9.83
CA GLU A 83 -15.92 -6.53 -9.39
C GLU A 83 -15.97 -6.46 -7.87
N HIS A 84 -15.70 -7.58 -7.19
CA HIS A 84 -15.71 -7.61 -5.73
C HIS A 84 -14.57 -6.78 -5.12
N TYR A 85 -13.40 -6.74 -5.76
CA TYR A 85 -12.22 -6.03 -5.26
C TYR A 85 -11.92 -4.71 -6.00
N ALA A 86 -12.94 -4.08 -6.60
CA ALA A 86 -12.79 -2.79 -7.30
C ALA A 86 -12.16 -1.72 -6.38
N ASP A 87 -12.62 -1.65 -5.14
CA ASP A 87 -12.18 -0.70 -4.12
C ASP A 87 -11.14 -1.29 -3.15
N PHE A 88 -10.35 -2.28 -3.59
CA PHE A 88 -9.30 -2.90 -2.76
C PHE A 88 -8.42 -1.82 -2.11
N GLY A 89 -8.06 -1.98 -0.85
CA GLY A 89 -7.24 -0.99 -0.15
C GLY A 89 -6.88 -1.44 1.26
N CYS A 90 -6.42 -0.50 2.08
CA CYS A 90 -5.96 -0.80 3.44
C CYS A 90 -7.06 -1.48 4.27
N ALA A 91 -8.31 -1.01 4.14
CA ALA A 91 -9.45 -1.53 4.89
C ALA A 91 -9.83 -2.96 4.51
N THR A 92 -9.49 -3.42 3.30
CA THR A 92 -9.77 -4.79 2.84
C THR A 92 -9.11 -5.84 3.73
N CYS A 93 -7.97 -5.52 4.35
CA CYS A 93 -7.28 -6.42 5.29
C CYS A 93 -7.33 -5.92 6.74
N HIS A 94 -7.23 -4.62 6.95
CA HIS A 94 -7.11 -4.04 8.30
C HIS A 94 -8.45 -3.56 8.89
N GLY A 95 -9.56 -3.65 8.15
CA GLY A 95 -10.88 -3.17 8.59
C GLY A 95 -11.11 -1.68 8.36
N GLU A 96 -12.37 -1.24 8.49
CA GLU A 96 -12.74 0.15 8.18
C GLU A 96 -12.19 1.13 9.24
N ASN A 97 -12.01 0.65 10.47
CA ASN A 97 -11.40 1.41 11.57
C ASN A 97 -9.87 1.24 11.63
N ALA A 98 -9.20 0.78 10.56
CA ALA A 98 -7.77 0.48 10.54
C ALA A 98 -6.89 1.60 11.15
N ARG A 99 -7.21 2.87 10.88
CA ARG A 99 -6.44 4.01 11.42
C ARG A 99 -6.61 4.17 12.93
N GLU A 100 -7.79 3.87 13.46
CA GLU A 100 -8.11 3.96 14.89
C GLU A 100 -7.39 2.87 15.68
N VAL A 101 -7.28 1.68 15.09
CA VAL A 101 -6.58 0.52 15.68
C VAL A 101 -5.12 0.42 15.25
N GLY A 102 -4.53 1.46 14.67
CA GLY A 102 -3.11 1.47 14.29
C GLY A 102 -2.71 0.39 13.27
N PHE A 103 -3.65 -0.05 12.43
CA PHE A 103 -3.50 -1.10 11.43
C PHE A 103 -3.18 -2.49 12.02
N HIS A 104 -3.48 -2.71 13.30
CA HIS A 104 -3.31 -4.03 13.91
C HIS A 104 -4.22 -5.08 13.24
N MET A 105 -3.69 -6.30 13.11
CA MET A 105 -4.42 -7.49 12.68
C MET A 105 -4.23 -8.60 13.73
N PRO A 106 -5.18 -9.53 13.87
CA PRO A 106 -6.48 -9.58 13.18
C PRO A 106 -7.45 -8.47 13.63
N ASN A 107 -8.38 -8.09 12.75
CA ASN A 107 -9.40 -7.07 13.04
C ASN A 107 -10.78 -7.45 12.43
N ASP A 108 -11.16 -6.89 11.28
CA ASP A 108 -12.50 -7.07 10.70
C ASP A 108 -12.62 -8.25 9.71
N LEU A 109 -11.52 -8.94 9.40
CA LEU A 109 -11.57 -10.11 8.52
C LEU A 109 -12.39 -11.22 9.16
N ALA A 110 -13.19 -11.92 8.33
CA ALA A 110 -14.03 -13.02 8.79
C ALA A 110 -13.20 -14.04 9.60
N PRO A 111 -13.62 -14.38 10.83
CA PRO A 111 -12.85 -15.26 11.69
C PRO A 111 -12.82 -16.68 11.12
N LEU A 112 -11.73 -17.39 11.39
CA LEU A 112 -11.53 -18.78 10.97
C LEU A 112 -11.52 -19.69 12.19
N ASN A 113 -12.17 -20.85 12.07
CA ASN A 113 -12.00 -21.92 13.06
C ASN A 113 -10.68 -22.66 12.78
N PRO A 114 -9.72 -22.70 13.73
CA PRO A 114 -8.42 -23.36 13.52
C PRO A 114 -8.54 -24.83 13.13
N ALA A 115 -9.56 -25.54 13.62
CA ALA A 115 -9.80 -26.95 13.27
C ALA A 115 -10.17 -27.15 11.79
N ASN A 116 -10.69 -26.11 11.12
CA ASN A 116 -11.08 -26.16 9.72
C ASN A 116 -9.96 -25.70 8.77
N ILE A 117 -8.88 -25.08 9.26
CA ILE A 117 -7.78 -24.59 8.42
C ILE A 117 -7.13 -25.71 7.58
N PRO A 118 -6.83 -26.91 8.12
CA PRO A 118 -6.25 -27.98 7.32
C PRO A 118 -7.13 -28.41 6.12
N ALA A 119 -8.46 -28.35 6.28
CA ALA A 119 -9.39 -28.67 5.20
C ALA A 119 -9.38 -27.62 4.07
N MET A 120 -9.00 -26.36 4.36
CA MET A 120 -8.91 -25.32 3.33
C MET A 120 -7.82 -25.62 2.30
N PHE A 121 -6.71 -26.24 2.71
CA PHE A 121 -5.63 -26.67 1.82
C PHE A 121 -6.02 -27.81 0.88
N GLN A 122 -7.13 -28.51 1.17
CA GLN A 122 -7.68 -29.58 0.34
C GLN A 122 -8.95 -29.15 -0.40
N SER A 123 -9.39 -27.91 -0.18
CA SER A 123 -10.62 -27.40 -0.76
C SER A 123 -10.43 -27.04 -2.23
N GLU A 124 -11.43 -27.36 -3.05
CA GLU A 124 -11.52 -26.89 -4.44
C GLU A 124 -12.27 -25.55 -4.56
N HIS A 125 -12.77 -25.01 -3.43
CA HIS A 125 -13.46 -23.72 -3.46
C HIS A 125 -12.50 -22.62 -3.92
N PRO A 126 -12.83 -21.83 -4.97
CA PRO A 126 -11.89 -20.88 -5.57
C PRO A 126 -11.26 -19.90 -4.57
N GLY A 127 -12.05 -19.39 -3.61
CA GLY A 127 -11.54 -18.51 -2.57
C GLY A 127 -10.57 -19.19 -1.60
N ALA A 128 -10.78 -20.47 -1.26
CA ALA A 128 -9.88 -21.20 -0.39
C ALA A 128 -8.55 -21.50 -1.12
N VAL A 129 -8.62 -21.89 -2.39
CA VAL A 129 -7.45 -22.06 -3.26
C VAL A 129 -6.69 -20.74 -3.39
N PHE A 130 -7.38 -19.63 -3.66
CA PHE A 130 -6.76 -18.31 -3.79
C PHE A 130 -6.05 -17.87 -2.50
N MET A 131 -6.69 -18.04 -1.35
CA MET A 131 -6.10 -17.66 -0.06
C MET A 131 -4.90 -18.55 0.31
N THR A 132 -5.03 -19.87 0.16
CA THR A 132 -4.00 -20.84 0.58
C THR A 132 -2.82 -20.91 -0.38
N GLN A 133 -3.05 -20.76 -1.69
CA GLN A 133 -2.01 -20.95 -2.70
C GLN A 133 -1.43 -19.64 -3.26
N GLN A 134 -2.12 -18.51 -3.09
CA GLN A 134 -1.65 -17.23 -3.65
C GLN A 134 -1.44 -16.18 -2.55
N VAL A 135 -2.50 -15.80 -1.83
CA VAL A 135 -2.43 -14.66 -0.90
C VAL A 135 -1.49 -14.93 0.28
N TRP A 136 -1.68 -16.06 0.98
CA TRP A 136 -0.85 -16.38 2.15
C TRP A 136 0.63 -16.56 1.79
N PRO A 137 1.02 -17.36 0.78
CA PRO A 137 2.42 -17.48 0.39
C PRO A 137 3.04 -16.15 -0.03
N LYS A 138 2.31 -15.31 -0.77
CA LYS A 138 2.83 -14.00 -1.17
C LYS A 138 3.01 -13.05 0.01
N MET A 139 2.14 -13.10 1.02
CA MET A 139 2.34 -12.33 2.25
C MET A 139 3.55 -12.82 3.04
N VAL A 140 3.77 -14.13 3.15
CA VAL A 140 4.98 -14.69 3.77
C VAL A 140 6.23 -14.16 3.07
N GLU A 141 6.26 -14.21 1.73
CA GLU A 141 7.35 -13.68 0.90
C GLU A 141 7.58 -12.17 1.12
N LEU A 142 6.52 -11.36 0.98
CA LEU A 142 6.61 -9.90 1.08
C LEU A 142 7.03 -9.42 2.47
N LEU A 143 6.66 -10.15 3.52
CA LEU A 143 7.04 -9.81 4.89
C LEU A 143 8.38 -10.44 5.29
N GLY A 144 8.99 -11.28 4.44
CA GLY A 144 10.18 -12.05 4.81
C GLY A 144 9.95 -12.87 6.08
N ALA A 145 8.72 -13.37 6.27
CA ALA A 145 8.35 -14.16 7.44
C ALA A 145 8.63 -15.65 7.17
N GLU A 146 8.81 -16.43 8.23
CA GLU A 146 8.74 -17.88 8.11
C GLU A 146 7.27 -18.30 7.96
N PRO A 147 6.93 -19.23 7.07
CA PRO A 147 5.58 -19.78 6.99
C PRO A 147 5.24 -20.54 8.28
N TYR A 148 3.96 -20.55 8.64
CA TYR A 148 3.49 -21.28 9.82
C TYR A 148 3.89 -22.76 9.82
N ASN A 149 4.48 -23.21 10.93
CA ASN A 149 4.84 -24.59 11.18
C ASN A 149 3.86 -25.20 12.20
N PRO A 150 3.10 -26.25 11.83
CA PRO A 150 2.12 -26.88 12.72
C PRO A 150 2.76 -27.71 13.85
N GLU A 151 4.05 -28.03 13.78
CA GLU A 151 4.75 -28.76 14.85
C GLU A 151 5.22 -27.82 15.97
N THR A 152 5.73 -26.65 15.60
CA THR A 152 6.23 -25.64 16.57
C THR A 152 5.19 -24.60 16.94
N HIS A 153 4.12 -24.48 16.15
CA HIS A 153 3.11 -23.43 16.21
C HIS A 153 3.67 -22.00 16.02
N GLU A 154 4.80 -21.89 15.33
CA GLU A 154 5.47 -20.62 15.03
C GLU A 154 5.34 -20.26 13.54
N GLY A 155 5.62 -18.99 13.21
CA GLY A 155 5.56 -18.48 11.83
C GLY A 155 4.24 -17.80 11.46
N PHE A 156 4.21 -17.19 10.28
CA PHE A 156 3.06 -16.46 9.75
C PHE A 156 2.06 -17.43 9.12
N GLY A 157 0.85 -17.50 9.70
CA GLY A 157 -0.23 -18.37 9.26
C GLY A 157 -1.53 -17.62 8.99
N CYS A 158 -2.61 -18.36 8.69
CA CYS A 158 -3.93 -17.80 8.39
C CYS A 158 -4.44 -16.87 9.51
N LEU A 159 -4.10 -17.18 10.76
CA LEU A 159 -4.50 -16.43 11.95
C LEU A 159 -3.65 -15.16 12.21
N GLY A 160 -2.65 -14.89 11.36
CA GLY A 160 -1.96 -13.60 11.34
C GLY A 160 -2.80 -12.48 10.72
N CYS A 161 -3.78 -12.84 9.89
CA CYS A 161 -4.74 -11.90 9.29
C CYS A 161 -6.16 -12.09 9.84
N HIS A 162 -6.60 -13.34 9.97
CA HIS A 162 -7.94 -13.66 10.43
C HIS A 162 -8.01 -13.89 11.94
N ALA A 163 -9.08 -13.42 12.58
CA ALA A 163 -9.33 -13.76 13.97
C ALA A 163 -9.65 -15.26 14.12
N MET A 164 -9.43 -15.82 15.30
CA MET A 164 -9.93 -17.16 15.63
C MET A 164 -11.44 -17.07 15.92
N ALA A 165 -12.22 -17.97 15.34
CA ALA A 165 -13.60 -18.19 15.76
C ALA A 165 -13.61 -19.04 17.04
N ASP A 166 -14.52 -18.70 17.96
CA ASP A 166 -14.82 -19.47 19.17
C ASP A 166 -15.52 -20.81 18.87
#